data_AF-M3HGH6-F1
#
_entry.id   AF-M3HGH6-F1
#
_cell.length_a   1.000
_cell.length_b   1.000
_cell.length_c   1.000
_cell.angle_alpha   90.00
_cell.angle_beta   90.00
_cell.angle_gamma   90.00
#
_symmetry.space_group_name_H-M   'P 1'
#
loop_
_entity.id
_entity.type
_entity.pdbx_description
1 polymer ?
#
loop_
_entity_poly.entity_id
_entity_poly.type
_entity_poly.pdbx_seq_one_letter_code
_entity_poly.pdbx_strand_id
1 'polypeptide(L)'
;MPDLAKEIFEKFKVPTLLKGGHLQNEKVAIDVLYDGKKISKFEKPFVNGFYPHGTGCTYSSAIASYLALGKNLIEAIDYAKEYLHAAIEQSYIAGKDKTLNHTPLFHKT
;
A
#
# COMPACT_ATOMS: atom_id res chain seq x y z
N MET A 1 9.89 -12.90 0.59
CA MET A 1 9.44 -11.57 0.10
C MET A 1 10.60 -10.58 -0.05
N PRO A 2 11.50 -10.39 0.95
CA PRO A 2 12.68 -9.53 0.77
C PRO A 2 13.62 -9.97 -0.36
N ASP A 3 13.87 -11.28 -0.49
CA ASP A 3 14.78 -11.80 -1.53
C ASP A 3 14.20 -11.61 -2.94
N LEU A 4 12.89 -11.85 -3.12
CA LEU A 4 12.20 -11.59 -4.38
C LEU A 4 12.24 -10.10 -4.78
N ALA A 5 12.13 -9.18 -3.81
CA ALA A 5 12.26 -7.74 -4.09
C ALA A 5 13.66 -7.40 -4.59
N LYS A 6 14.70 -8.05 -4.06
CA LYS A 6 16.08 -7.92 -4.55
C LYS A 6 16.25 -8.52 -5.94
N GLU A 7 15.71 -9.70 -6.21
CA GLU A 7 15.78 -10.33 -7.54
C GLU A 7 15.16 -9.46 -8.63
N ILE A 8 13.98 -8.88 -8.36
CA ILE A 8 13.32 -7.97 -9.29
C ILE A 8 14.14 -6.68 -9.49
N PHE A 9 14.69 -6.11 -8.41
CA PHE A 9 15.61 -4.99 -8.53
C PHE A 9 16.84 -5.35 -9.35
N GLU A 10 17.44 -6.53 -9.15
CA GLU A 10 18.62 -6.95 -9.92
C GLU A 10 18.30 -7.07 -11.41
N LYS A 11 17.10 -7.50 -11.75
CA LYS A 11 16.63 -7.61 -13.14
C LYS A 11 16.35 -6.26 -13.80
N PHE A 12 15.71 -5.33 -13.10
CA PHE A 12 15.19 -4.10 -13.69
C PHE A 12 15.89 -2.82 -13.25
N LYS A 13 16.75 -2.90 -12.24
CA LYS A 13 17.50 -1.79 -11.62
C LYS A 13 16.62 -0.62 -11.18
N VAL A 14 15.42 -0.94 -10.68
CA VAL A 14 14.45 0.02 -10.13
C VAL A 14 14.02 -0.37 -8.72
N PRO A 15 13.81 0.61 -7.82
CA PRO A 15 13.23 0.34 -6.50
C PRO A 15 11.95 -0.48 -6.62
N THR A 16 11.86 -1.57 -5.83
CA THR A 16 10.80 -2.57 -5.97
C THR A 16 10.01 -2.69 -4.67
N LEU A 17 8.72 -2.34 -4.72
CA LEU A 17 7.78 -2.52 -3.61
C LEU A 17 6.88 -3.73 -3.88
N LEU A 18 7.02 -4.78 -3.05
CA LEU A 18 6.16 -5.96 -3.07
C LEU A 18 5.05 -5.83 -2.03
N LYS A 19 3.80 -5.99 -2.47
CA LYS A 19 2.63 -5.96 -1.59
C LYS A 19 2.35 -7.37 -1.05
N GLY A 20 2.26 -7.50 0.27
CA GLY A 20 1.96 -8.78 0.92
C GLY A 20 0.50 -8.95 1.31
N GLY A 21 -0.29 -7.86 1.36
CA GLY A 21 -1.64 -7.82 1.96
C GLY A 21 -2.74 -8.68 1.31
N HIS A 22 -2.43 -9.70 0.51
CA HIS A 22 -3.37 -10.74 0.06
C HIS A 22 -3.19 -12.09 0.77
N LEU A 23 -2.27 -12.18 1.74
CA LEU A 23 -2.13 -13.36 2.58
C LEU A 23 -3.30 -13.41 3.58
N GLN A 24 -4.23 -14.34 3.36
CA GLN A 24 -5.39 -14.54 4.25
C GLN A 24 -4.94 -14.93 5.67
N ASN A 25 -5.71 -14.51 6.68
CA ASN A 25 -5.49 -14.79 8.11
C ASN A 25 -4.28 -14.12 8.76
N GLU A 26 -3.69 -13.11 8.11
CA GLU A 26 -2.64 -12.30 8.73
C GLU A 26 -3.25 -11.20 9.61
N LYS A 27 -2.63 -10.92 10.77
CA LYS A 27 -3.02 -9.77 11.62
C LYS A 27 -2.58 -8.44 11.02
N VAL A 28 -1.59 -8.46 10.12
CA VAL A 28 -0.89 -7.30 9.61
C VAL A 28 -0.70 -7.42 8.10
N ALA A 29 -1.04 -6.36 7.37
CA ALA A 29 -0.74 -6.23 5.94
C ALA A 29 0.65 -5.61 5.75
N ILE A 30 1.65 -6.44 5.44
CA ILE A 30 3.06 -6.03 5.29
C ILE A 30 3.41 -5.86 3.82
N ASP A 31 3.97 -4.71 3.45
CA ASP A 31 4.61 -4.48 2.15
C ASP A 31 6.12 -4.29 2.35
N VAL A 32 6.92 -4.72 1.37
CA VAL A 32 8.39 -4.71 1.43
C VAL A 32 8.97 -3.94 0.24
N LEU A 33 9.74 -2.89 0.52
CA LEU A 33 10.53 -2.17 -0.46
C LEU A 33 11.99 -2.64 -0.41
N TYR A 34 12.58 -2.84 -1.58
CA TYR A 34 14.02 -2.77 -1.76
C TYR A 34 14.37 -1.57 -2.65
N ASP A 35 15.19 -0.66 -2.13
CA ASP A 35 15.57 0.60 -2.81
C ASP A 35 16.94 0.52 -3.52
N GLY A 36 17.54 -0.67 -3.57
CA GLY A 36 18.90 -0.90 -4.07
C GLY A 36 19.98 -0.80 -2.99
N LYS A 37 19.64 -0.38 -1.77
CA LYS A 37 20.58 -0.30 -0.63
C LYS A 37 20.10 -1.14 0.54
N LYS A 38 18.84 -0.99 0.93
CA LYS A 38 18.26 -1.63 2.10
C LYS A 38 16.82 -2.07 1.87
N ILE A 39 16.37 -2.94 2.76
CA ILE A 39 14.98 -3.36 2.84
C ILE A 39 14.24 -2.44 3.81
N SER A 40 13.02 -2.05 3.46
CA SER A 40 12.10 -1.31 4.33
C SER A 40 10.72 -2.00 4.33
N LYS A 41 10.05 -2.01 5.48
CA LYS A 41 8.72 -2.63 5.66
C LYS A 41 7.69 -1.56 5.96
N PHE A 42 6.49 -1.73 5.40
CA PHE A 42 5.35 -0.83 5.61
C PHE A 42 4.15 -1.66 6.06
N GLU A 43 3.66 -1.38 7.27
CA GLU A 43 2.73 -2.24 7.98
C GLU A 43 1.48 -1.47 8.39
N LYS A 44 0.32 -2.10 8.21
CA LYS A 44 -0.98 -1.64 8.75
C LYS A 44 -1.79 -2.84 9.21
N PRO A 45 -2.75 -2.66 10.15
CA PRO A 45 -3.69 -3.73 10.48
C PRO A 45 -4.33 -4.33 9.23
N PHE A 46 -4.47 -5.64 9.20
CA PHE A 46 -5.21 -6.30 8.12
C PHE A 46 -6.72 -6.09 8.35
N VAL A 47 -7.42 -5.57 7.34
CA VAL A 47 -8.87 -5.36 7.42
C VAL A 47 -9.58 -6.63 6.95
N ASN A 48 -10.22 -7.33 7.87
CA ASN A 48 -10.93 -8.58 7.59
C ASN A 48 -12.27 -8.35 6.90
N GLY A 49 -12.73 -9.36 6.15
CA GLY A 49 -14.08 -9.37 5.57
C GLY A 49 -14.28 -8.42 4.39
N PHE A 50 -13.21 -7.92 3.79
CA PHE A 50 -13.27 -7.11 2.57
C PHE A 50 -12.05 -7.34 1.67
N TYR A 51 -12.29 -7.73 0.42
CA TYR A 51 -11.25 -7.95 -0.59
C TYR A 51 -11.49 -7.05 -1.80
N PRO A 52 -11.18 -5.75 -1.68
CA PRO A 52 -11.49 -4.78 -2.73
C PRO A 52 -10.67 -5.00 -3.99
N HIS A 53 -11.33 -4.82 -5.13
CA HIS A 53 -10.63 -4.46 -6.36
C HIS A 53 -10.08 -3.03 -6.27
N GLY A 54 -9.05 -2.73 -7.07
CA GLY A 54 -8.50 -1.36 -7.15
C GLY A 54 -7.49 -0.97 -6.08
N THR A 55 -7.17 -1.84 -5.11
CA THR A 55 -6.09 -1.59 -4.12
C THR A 55 -4.73 -1.37 -4.79
N GLY A 56 -4.50 -2.07 -5.91
CA GLY A 56 -3.35 -1.89 -6.80
C GLY A 56 -3.21 -0.44 -7.26
N CYS A 57 -4.21 0.03 -8.02
CA CYS A 57 -4.28 1.35 -8.65
C CYS A 57 -4.31 2.48 -7.62
N THR A 58 -5.10 2.31 -6.55
CA THR A 58 -5.23 3.30 -5.48
C THR A 58 -3.87 3.54 -4.82
N TYR A 59 -3.16 2.48 -4.47
CA TYR A 59 -1.87 2.59 -3.79
C TYR A 59 -0.78 3.19 -4.69
N SER A 60 -0.68 2.75 -5.96
CA SER A 60 0.30 3.33 -6.88
C SER A 60 0.03 4.79 -7.18
N SER A 61 -1.25 5.18 -7.32
CA SER A 61 -1.65 6.58 -7.55
C SER A 61 -1.35 7.46 -6.34
N ALA A 62 -1.57 6.95 -5.13
CA ALA A 62 -1.22 7.64 -3.90
C ALA A 62 0.31 7.83 -3.75
N ILE A 63 1.12 6.81 -4.05
CA ILE A 63 2.59 6.92 -4.06
C ILE A 63 3.03 8.02 -5.04
N ALA A 64 2.53 7.97 -6.28
CA ALA A 64 2.85 8.97 -7.30
C ALA A 64 2.45 10.39 -6.87
N SER A 65 1.29 10.54 -6.22
CA SER A 65 0.81 11.83 -5.73
C SER A 65 1.71 12.40 -4.62
N TYR A 66 2.12 11.58 -3.64
CA TYR A 66 3.04 12.04 -2.59
C TYR A 66 4.44 12.35 -3.11
N LEU A 67 4.93 11.60 -4.10
CA LEU A 67 6.17 11.94 -4.80
C LEU A 67 6.05 13.31 -5.51
N ALA A 68 4.91 13.58 -6.18
CA ALA A 68 4.66 14.88 -6.82
C ALA A 68 4.56 16.04 -5.81
N LEU A 69 4.15 15.76 -4.57
CA LEU A 69 4.18 16.71 -3.45
C LEU A 69 5.57 16.88 -2.82
N GLY A 70 6.61 16.29 -3.40
CA GLY A 70 8.01 16.44 -2.97
C GLY A 70 8.42 15.53 -1.81
N LYS A 71 7.61 14.53 -1.46
CA LYS A 71 8.00 13.52 -0.47
C LYS A 71 9.06 12.59 -1.04
N ASN A 72 9.99 12.12 -0.21
CA ASN A 72 10.92 11.10 -0.65
C ASN A 72 10.22 9.74 -0.80
N LEU A 73 10.88 8.76 -1.45
CA LEU A 73 10.26 7.48 -1.76
C LEU A 73 9.72 6.73 -0.52
N ILE A 74 10.44 6.75 0.59
CA ILE A 74 10.02 6.08 1.83
C ILE A 74 8.78 6.76 2.41
N GLU A 75 8.82 8.09 2.52
CA GLU A 75 7.67 8.89 3.00
C GLU A 75 6.44 8.71 2.10
N ALA A 76 6.63 8.73 0.78
CA ALA A 76 5.56 8.60 -0.19
C ALA A 76 4.86 7.23 -0.07
N ILE A 77 5.63 6.16 0.12
CA ILE A 77 5.07 4.82 0.33
C ILE A 77 4.35 4.72 1.68
N ASP A 78 4.93 5.27 2.75
CA ASP A 78 4.33 5.24 4.09
C ASP A 78 2.98 5.99 4.12
N TYR A 79 2.95 7.22 3.58
CA TYR A 79 1.70 7.99 3.49
C TYR A 79 0.68 7.35 2.54
N ALA A 80 1.13 6.73 1.45
CA ALA A 80 0.24 6.02 0.55
C ALA A 80 -0.33 4.74 1.18
N LYS A 81 0.44 4.05 2.04
CA LYS A 81 -0.01 2.90 2.81
C LYS A 81 -1.08 3.29 3.82
N GLU A 82 -0.87 4.39 4.54
CA GLU A 82 -1.87 4.99 5.44
C GLU A 82 -3.16 5.31 4.68
N TYR A 83 -3.04 6.01 3.54
CA TYR A 83 -4.18 6.36 2.70
C TYR A 83 -4.95 5.12 2.21
N LEU A 84 -4.25 4.09 1.71
CA LEU A 84 -4.87 2.85 1.27
C LEU A 84 -5.60 2.15 2.41
N HIS A 85 -4.98 2.09 3.59
CA HIS A 85 -5.58 1.44 4.75
C HIS A 85 -6.88 2.14 5.17
N ALA A 86 -6.86 3.47 5.28
CA ALA A 86 -8.05 4.25 5.58
C ALA A 86 -9.15 4.08 4.51
N ALA A 87 -8.77 4.00 3.22
CA ALA A 87 -9.70 3.75 2.13
C ALA A 87 -10.39 2.36 2.20
N ILE A 88 -9.68 1.35 2.72
CA ILE A 88 -10.21 0.01 2.96
C ILE A 88 -11.11 0.00 4.20
N GLU A 89 -10.66 0.58 5.31
CA GLU A 89 -11.41 0.63 6.58
C GLU A 89 -12.73 1.38 6.43
N GLN A 90 -12.70 2.51 5.73
CA GLN A 90 -13.87 3.37 5.52
C GLN A 90 -14.66 3.02 4.25
N SER A 91 -14.46 1.82 3.72
CA SER A 91 -15.20 1.30 2.56
C SER A 91 -16.72 1.33 2.77
N TYR A 92 -17.45 1.50 1.68
CA TYR A 92 -18.91 1.64 1.71
C TYR A 92 -19.57 0.84 0.59
N ILE A 93 -20.90 0.70 0.69
CA ILE A 93 -21.71 0.00 -0.31
C ILE A 93 -22.09 0.99 -1.41
N ALA A 94 -21.73 0.67 -2.65
CA ALA A 94 -22.13 1.39 -3.85
C ALA A 94 -22.96 0.44 -4.72
N GLY A 95 -24.29 0.62 -4.71
CA GLY A 95 -25.20 -0.32 -5.37
C GLY A 95 -25.19 -1.69 -4.68
N LYS A 96 -24.75 -2.73 -5.40
CA LYS A 96 -24.68 -4.11 -4.87
C LYS A 96 -23.29 -4.49 -4.35
N ASP A 97 -22.29 -3.65 -4.61
CA ASP A 97 -20.89 -3.96 -4.34
C ASP A 97 -20.35 -3.12 -3.18
N LYS A 98 -19.38 -3.69 -2.44
CA LYS A 98 -18.59 -2.94 -1.46
C LYS A 98 -17.34 -2.40 -2.15
N THR A 99 -17.05 -1.11 -1.99
CA THR A 99 -15.95 -0.43 -2.70
C THR A 99 -15.06 0.39 -1.76
N LEU A 100 -13.84 0.67 -2.20
CA LEU A 100 -12.88 1.53 -1.52
C LEU A 100 -13.43 2.96 -1.39
N ASN A 101 -13.24 3.58 -0.22
CA ASN A 101 -13.47 5.00 -0.06
C ASN A 101 -12.23 5.78 -0.51
N HIS A 102 -12.30 6.39 -1.69
CA HIS A 102 -11.20 7.18 -2.27
C HIS A 102 -11.12 8.62 -1.69
N THR A 103 -11.96 8.93 -0.70
CA THR A 103 -11.91 10.17 0.07
C THR A 103 -12.00 9.84 1.56
N PRO A 104 -11.04 9.06 2.10
CA PRO A 104 -11.07 8.68 3.51
C PRO A 104 -10.84 9.91 4.39
N LEU A 105 -11.50 9.96 5.54
CA LEU A 105 -11.28 11.00 6.53
C LEU A 105 -10.09 10.62 7.42
N PHE A 106 -9.12 11.51 7.54
CA PHE A 106 -8.03 11.38 8.50
C PHE A 106 -8.38 12.22 9.72
N HIS A 107 -8.74 11.58 10.83
CA HIS A 107 -8.90 12.31 12.09
C HIS A 107 -7.53 12.82 12.53
N LYS A 108 -7.35 14.14 12.49
CA LYS A 108 -6.20 14.78 13.14
C LYS A 108 -6.38 14.60 14.65
N THR A 109 -5.66 13.66 15.24
CA THR A 109 -5.40 13.66 16.69
C THR A 109 -4.47 14.80 17.06
#